data_AF-A0ABD0VGM9-F1
#
_entry.id   AF-A0ABD0VGM9-F1
#
_cell.length_a   1.000
_cell.length_b   1.000
_cell.length_c   1.000
_cell.angle_alpha   90.00
_cell.angle_beta   90.00
_cell.angle_gamma   90.00
#
_symmetry.space_group_name_H-M   'P 1'
#
loop_
_entity.id
_entity.type
_entity.pdbx_description
1 polymer ?
#
loop_
_entity_poly.entity_id
_entity_poly.type
_entity_poly.pdbx_seq_one_letter_code
_entity_poly.pdbx_strand_id
1 'polypeptide(L)'
;MMDGSQINQVDAFASLIRANMKNKKIMKKTRRDPKSSISSLPPDLLEEILLEALAGSPTPIKDIRYFRQTCKDFHVACSSKRVGKYMNVEDWSMYWQDKQGYLGFLQSCAESENINALFLLGLEEMFNLRRFDDGMHHLQLAASQGHILSKYIRGLLLFHDESTRLHAIDLLNEISNNTHQCRKLASQIFWKMIWQKGPSLSFIRCEDLSCGTSILGGDNLWLHEIQVKRRFCSDLCKWAHEYKMFVSLRYFIVC
;
A
#
# COMPACT_ATOMS: atom_id res chain seq x y z
N MET A 1 4.67 15.81 -19.39
CA MET A 1 3.53 16.11 -20.29
C MET A 1 3.31 14.86 -21.13
N MET A 2 2.27 14.08 -20.83
CA MET A 2 1.91 12.91 -21.63
C MET A 2 1.03 13.35 -22.80
N ASP A 3 1.25 12.73 -23.95
CA ASP A 3 0.61 13.00 -25.23
C ASP A 3 -0.93 12.83 -25.17
N GLY A 4 -1.66 13.85 -25.62
CA GLY A 4 -3.13 13.88 -25.67
C GLY A 4 -3.77 12.86 -26.63
N SER A 5 -2.97 12.12 -27.40
CA SER A 5 -3.46 11.03 -28.27
C SER A 5 -3.78 9.73 -27.52
N GLN A 6 -3.07 9.42 -26.43
CA GLN A 6 -3.26 8.17 -25.66
C GLN A 6 -4.47 8.23 -24.72
N ILE A 7 -4.79 9.41 -24.18
CA ILE A 7 -5.94 9.63 -23.28
C ILE A 7 -7.26 9.34 -24.01
N ASN A 8 -7.35 9.68 -25.30
CA ASN A 8 -8.56 9.49 -26.11
C ASN A 8 -8.85 8.02 -26.45
N GLN A 9 -7.84 7.14 -26.49
CA GLN A 9 -8.05 5.71 -26.79
C GLN A 9 -8.53 4.92 -25.56
N VAL A 10 -8.02 5.27 -24.37
CA VAL A 10 -8.44 4.64 -23.10
C VAL A 10 -9.87 5.04 -22.73
N ASP A 11 -10.24 6.31 -22.93
CA ASP A 11 -11.60 6.78 -22.70
C ASP A 11 -12.62 6.20 -23.70
N ALA A 12 -12.19 5.98 -24.94
CA ALA A 12 -13.01 5.31 -25.96
C ALA A 12 -13.28 3.85 -25.57
N PHE A 13 -12.28 3.13 -25.06
CA PHE A 13 -12.43 1.73 -24.65
C PHE A 13 -13.27 1.59 -23.37
N ALA A 14 -13.03 2.42 -22.35
CA ALA A 14 -13.85 2.48 -21.14
C ALA A 14 -15.31 2.84 -21.46
N SER A 15 -15.53 3.74 -22.42
CA SER A 15 -16.87 4.10 -22.89
C SER A 15 -17.54 2.99 -23.70
N LEU A 16 -16.78 2.21 -24.49
CA LEU A 16 -17.27 1.04 -25.20
C LEU A 16 -17.73 -0.07 -24.23
N ILE A 17 -16.96 -0.29 -23.17
CA ILE A 17 -17.30 -1.22 -22.08
C ILE A 17 -18.59 -0.76 -21.38
N ARG A 18 -18.69 0.53 -21.02
CA ARG A 18 -19.90 1.13 -20.41
C ARG A 18 -21.13 1.08 -21.33
N ALA A 19 -20.95 1.27 -22.64
CA ALA A 19 -22.03 1.22 -23.63
C ALA A 19 -22.56 -0.20 -23.85
N ASN A 20 -21.69 -1.21 -23.88
CA ASN A 20 -22.10 -2.61 -23.97
C ASN A 20 -22.87 -3.10 -22.74
N MET A 21 -22.64 -2.50 -21.56
CA MET A 21 -23.39 -2.82 -20.33
C MET A 21 -24.85 -2.32 -20.35
N LYS A 22 -25.15 -1.20 -21.03
CA LYS A 22 -26.52 -0.66 -21.13
C LYS A 22 -27.44 -1.44 -22.09
N ASN A 23 -26.86 -2.16 -23.05
CA ASN A 23 -27.62 -2.88 -24.09
C ASN A 23 -27.97 -4.34 -23.73
N LYS A 24 -27.84 -4.76 -22.47
CA LYS A 24 -28.14 -6.15 -22.05
C LYS A 24 -29.63 -6.49 -21.95
N LYS A 25 -30.55 -5.58 -22.28
CA LYS A 25 -31.97 -5.89 -22.49
C LYS A 25 -32.28 -5.82 -23.99
N ILE A 26 -32.72 -6.96 -24.54
CA ILE A 26 -33.07 -7.25 -25.94
C ILE A 26 -31.91 -7.86 -26.75
N MET A 27 -31.75 -9.18 -26.67
CA MET A 27 -31.03 -9.97 -27.70
C MET A 27 -32.03 -10.82 -28.46
N LYS A 28 -32.50 -10.33 -29.62
CA LYS A 28 -32.94 -11.19 -30.73
C LYS A 28 -31.70 -11.71 -31.44
N LYS A 29 -31.72 -13.01 -31.75
CA LYS A 29 -30.60 -13.83 -32.24
C LYS A 29 -30.23 -13.45 -33.68
N THR A 30 -29.22 -12.62 -33.86
CA THR A 30 -28.56 -12.41 -35.16
C THR A 30 -27.22 -13.15 -35.15
N ARG A 31 -27.08 -14.13 -36.06
CA ARG A 31 -25.81 -14.85 -36.32
C ARG A 31 -24.76 -13.82 -36.75
N ARG A 32 -23.67 -13.68 -35.97
CA ARG A 32 -22.48 -12.89 -36.33
C ARG A 32 -21.37 -13.85 -36.76
N ASP A 33 -20.73 -13.54 -37.88
CA ASP A 33 -19.50 -14.18 -38.35
C ASP A 33 -18.38 -14.15 -37.28
N PRO A 34 -17.47 -15.14 -37.25
CA PRO A 34 -16.45 -15.28 -36.22
C PRO A 34 -15.27 -14.35 -36.50
N LYS A 35 -15.42 -13.06 -36.22
CA LYS A 35 -14.31 -12.09 -36.22
C LYS A 35 -13.98 -11.70 -34.78
N SER A 36 -12.75 -12.05 -34.36
CA SER A 36 -12.05 -11.67 -33.13
C SER A 36 -12.87 -11.79 -31.84
N SER A 37 -12.99 -13.01 -31.32
CA SER A 37 -13.48 -13.22 -29.96
C SER A 37 -12.33 -13.01 -28.98
N ILE A 38 -12.60 -12.44 -27.80
CA ILE A 38 -11.64 -12.39 -26.66
C ILE A 38 -11.02 -13.77 -26.40
N SER A 39 -11.78 -14.84 -26.67
CA SER A 39 -11.35 -16.23 -26.55
C SER A 39 -10.25 -16.67 -27.53
N SER A 40 -9.87 -15.84 -28.51
CA SER A 40 -8.73 -16.12 -29.40
C SER A 40 -7.43 -15.47 -28.95
N LEU A 41 -7.46 -14.66 -27.88
CA LEU A 41 -6.26 -14.02 -27.35
C LEU A 41 -5.46 -14.99 -26.48
N PRO A 42 -4.12 -14.96 -26.55
CA PRO A 42 -3.27 -15.70 -25.62
C PRO A 42 -3.55 -15.26 -24.16
N PRO A 43 -3.46 -16.18 -23.18
CA PRO A 43 -3.67 -15.86 -21.77
C PRO A 43 -2.82 -14.67 -21.28
N ASP A 44 -1.54 -14.62 -21.63
CA ASP A 44 -0.64 -13.54 -21.20
C ASP A 44 -1.09 -12.15 -21.69
N LEU A 45 -1.66 -12.09 -22.91
CA LEU A 45 -2.17 -10.84 -23.48
C LEU A 45 -3.48 -10.41 -22.79
N LEU A 46 -4.31 -11.37 -22.37
CA LEU A 46 -5.49 -11.09 -21.55
C LEU A 46 -5.11 -10.52 -20.18
N GLU A 47 -4.09 -11.09 -19.55
CA GLU A 47 -3.56 -10.60 -18.28
C GLU A 47 -2.97 -9.20 -18.40
N GLU A 48 -2.24 -8.92 -19.48
CA GLU A 48 -1.69 -7.59 -19.77
C GLU A 48 -2.79 -6.54 -19.98
N ILE A 49 -3.80 -6.86 -20.82
CA ILE A 49 -4.96 -5.98 -21.02
C ILE A 49 -5.69 -5.72 -19.69
N LEU A 50 -5.83 -6.76 -18.87
CA LEU A 50 -6.48 -6.64 -17.57
C LEU A 50 -5.68 -5.73 -16.62
N LEU A 51 -4.37 -5.94 -16.51
CA LEU A 51 -3.51 -5.13 -15.65
C LEU A 51 -3.49 -3.66 -16.09
N GLU A 52 -3.41 -3.40 -17.39
CA GLU A 52 -3.45 -2.04 -17.93
C GLU A 52 -4.80 -1.36 -17.64
N ALA A 53 -5.92 -2.07 -17.86
CA ALA A 53 -7.25 -1.56 -17.56
C ALA A 53 -7.45 -1.27 -16.07
N LEU A 54 -6.91 -2.12 -15.18
CA LEU A 54 -7.04 -1.97 -13.74
C LEU A 54 -6.06 -0.92 -13.16
N ALA A 55 -4.91 -0.68 -13.79
CA ALA A 55 -3.96 0.33 -13.37
C ALA A 55 -4.54 1.75 -13.44
N GLY A 56 -5.35 2.03 -14.47
CA GLY A 56 -6.07 3.31 -14.62
C GLY A 56 -7.39 3.39 -13.86
N SER A 57 -7.83 2.31 -13.21
CA SER A 57 -9.14 2.26 -12.55
C SER A 57 -9.12 2.97 -11.19
N PRO A 58 -10.12 3.81 -10.89
CA PRO A 58 -10.32 4.36 -9.54
C PRO A 58 -10.88 3.32 -8.56
N THR A 59 -11.38 2.18 -9.04
CA THR A 59 -12.00 1.11 -8.23
C THR A 59 -11.52 -0.27 -8.70
N PRO A 60 -10.21 -0.54 -8.65
CA PRO A 60 -9.61 -1.71 -9.28
C PRO A 60 -10.17 -3.03 -8.74
N ILE A 61 -10.50 -3.09 -7.44
CA ILE A 61 -11.05 -4.32 -6.83
C ILE A 61 -12.51 -4.57 -7.24
N LYS A 62 -13.28 -3.52 -7.50
CA LYS A 62 -14.64 -3.68 -8.07
C LYS A 62 -14.54 -4.10 -9.54
N ASP A 63 -13.64 -3.49 -10.29
CA ASP A 63 -13.51 -3.73 -11.72
C ASP A 63 -13.02 -5.14 -12.02
N ILE A 64 -12.07 -5.68 -11.24
CA ILE A 64 -11.63 -7.08 -11.42
C ILE A 64 -12.77 -8.08 -11.16
N ARG A 65 -13.70 -7.77 -10.25
CA ARG A 65 -14.92 -8.58 -10.03
C ARG A 65 -15.85 -8.51 -11.24
N TYR A 66 -15.97 -7.36 -11.91
CA TYR A 66 -16.71 -7.25 -13.15
C TYR A 66 -16.06 -8.03 -14.29
N PHE A 67 -14.73 -7.93 -14.47
CA PHE A 67 -14.00 -8.72 -15.47
C PHE A 67 -14.24 -10.22 -15.29
N ARG A 68 -14.19 -10.74 -14.05
CA ARG A 68 -14.49 -12.15 -13.74
C ARG A 68 -15.88 -12.60 -14.22
N GLN A 69 -16.85 -11.70 -14.27
CA GLN A 69 -18.23 -11.99 -14.67
C GLN A 69 -18.47 -11.86 -16.18
N THR A 70 -17.51 -11.35 -16.95
CA THR A 70 -17.69 -11.12 -18.40
C THR A 70 -17.62 -12.39 -19.23
N CYS A 71 -16.56 -13.20 -19.05
CA CYS A 71 -16.37 -14.46 -19.74
C CYS A 71 -15.44 -15.40 -18.96
N LYS A 72 -15.39 -16.68 -19.40
CA LYS A 72 -14.55 -17.71 -18.78
C LYS A 72 -13.06 -17.38 -18.86
N ASP A 73 -12.61 -16.79 -19.96
CA ASP A 73 -11.19 -16.47 -20.16
C ASP A 73 -10.74 -15.36 -19.19
N PHE A 74 -11.54 -14.31 -19.01
CA PHE A 74 -11.26 -13.29 -17.99
C PHE A 74 -11.44 -13.82 -16.57
N HIS A 75 -12.36 -14.75 -16.32
CA HIS A 75 -12.45 -15.40 -15.01
C HIS A 75 -11.14 -16.10 -14.64
N VAL A 76 -10.54 -16.83 -15.59
CA VAL A 76 -9.24 -17.50 -15.40
C VAL A 76 -8.12 -16.47 -15.27
N ALA A 77 -8.03 -15.49 -16.17
CA ALA A 77 -6.99 -14.46 -16.13
C ALA A 77 -7.01 -13.65 -14.82
N CYS A 78 -8.18 -13.22 -14.34
CA CYS A 78 -8.33 -12.50 -13.06
C CYS A 78 -7.97 -13.33 -11.82
N SER A 79 -7.73 -14.64 -11.98
CA SER A 79 -7.33 -15.54 -10.90
C SER A 79 -5.86 -15.95 -11.02
N SER A 80 -5.12 -15.39 -11.98
CA SER A 80 -3.72 -15.73 -12.19
C SER A 80 -2.81 -15.05 -11.15
N LYS A 81 -1.71 -15.73 -10.83
CA LYS A 81 -0.70 -15.22 -9.89
C LYS A 81 -0.10 -13.90 -10.40
N ARG A 82 0.10 -13.75 -11.72
CA ARG A 82 0.63 -12.52 -12.30
C ARG A 82 -0.30 -11.34 -12.05
N VAL A 83 -1.60 -11.52 -12.28
CA VAL A 83 -2.58 -10.47 -12.03
C VAL A 83 -2.59 -10.11 -10.54
N GLY A 84 -2.66 -11.09 -9.64
CA GLY A 84 -2.57 -10.86 -8.20
C GLY A 84 -1.32 -10.07 -7.79
N LYS A 85 -0.16 -10.43 -8.34
CA LYS A 85 1.15 -9.82 -8.05
C LYS A 85 1.21 -8.33 -8.38
N TYR A 86 0.64 -7.92 -9.51
CA TYR A 86 0.75 -6.54 -10.02
C TYR A 86 -0.51 -5.69 -9.82
N MET A 87 -1.54 -6.27 -9.23
CA MET A 87 -2.80 -5.58 -8.99
C MET A 87 -2.63 -4.38 -8.06
N ASN A 88 -3.29 -3.26 -8.38
CA ASN A 88 -3.41 -2.16 -7.44
C ASN A 88 -4.41 -2.53 -6.33
N VAL A 89 -3.92 -2.55 -5.10
CA VAL A 89 -4.67 -2.97 -3.90
C VAL A 89 -5.14 -1.80 -3.04
N GLU A 90 -4.75 -0.57 -3.37
CA GLU A 90 -5.17 0.64 -2.67
C GLU A 90 -6.59 1.10 -3.07
N ASP A 91 -7.60 0.30 -2.76
CA ASP A 91 -9.01 0.68 -2.88
C ASP A 91 -9.61 0.93 -1.50
N TRP A 92 -9.34 2.13 -0.98
CA TRP A 92 -9.81 2.56 0.33
C TRP A 92 -11.34 2.63 0.40
N SER A 93 -12.04 2.84 -0.73
CA SER A 93 -13.50 2.80 -0.76
C SER A 93 -14.01 1.43 -0.33
N MET A 94 -13.35 0.37 -0.80
CA MET A 94 -13.69 -0.99 -0.45
C MET A 94 -13.30 -1.34 0.99
N TYR A 95 -12.14 -0.88 1.47
CA TYR A 95 -11.74 -1.04 2.88
C TYR A 95 -12.86 -0.56 3.84
N TRP A 96 -13.49 0.58 3.55
CA TRP A 96 -14.56 1.13 4.39
C TRP A 96 -15.94 0.50 4.16
N GLN A 97 -16.25 0.03 2.94
CA GLN A 97 -17.56 -0.53 2.60
C GLN A 97 -17.69 -2.03 2.93
N ASP A 98 -16.64 -2.81 2.71
CA ASP A 98 -16.60 -4.26 2.85
C ASP A 98 -15.20 -4.67 3.33
N LYS A 99 -14.93 -4.40 4.61
CA LYS A 99 -13.62 -4.66 5.21
C LYS A 99 -13.21 -6.12 5.08
N GLN A 100 -14.13 -7.06 5.34
CA GLN A 100 -13.83 -8.49 5.25
C GLN A 100 -13.50 -8.93 3.82
N GLY A 101 -14.29 -8.49 2.83
CA GLY A 101 -13.99 -8.76 1.43
C GLY A 101 -12.70 -8.09 0.96
N TYR A 102 -12.34 -6.93 1.51
CA TYR A 102 -11.07 -6.25 1.23
C TYR A 102 -9.89 -7.03 1.77
N LEU A 103 -9.96 -7.50 3.02
CA LEU A 103 -8.90 -8.32 3.63
C LEU A 103 -8.73 -9.66 2.92
N GLY A 104 -9.81 -10.32 2.52
CA GLY A 104 -9.73 -11.54 1.71
C GLY A 104 -9.07 -11.31 0.34
N PHE A 105 -9.31 -10.14 -0.27
CA PHE A 105 -8.63 -9.75 -1.50
C PHE A 105 -7.15 -9.45 -1.29
N LEU A 106 -6.79 -8.72 -0.22
CA LEU A 106 -5.40 -8.47 0.15
C LEU A 106 -4.63 -9.77 0.38
N GLN A 107 -5.23 -10.71 1.11
CA GLN A 107 -4.65 -12.03 1.37
C GLN A 107 -4.31 -12.76 0.07
N SER A 108 -5.27 -12.83 -0.87
CA SER A 108 -5.06 -13.48 -2.17
C SER A 108 -3.96 -12.79 -3.01
N CYS A 109 -3.86 -11.47 -2.96
CA CYS A 109 -2.78 -10.73 -3.62
C CYS A 109 -1.43 -10.95 -2.93
N ALA A 110 -1.40 -11.03 -1.60
CA ALA A 110 -0.19 -11.30 -0.82
C ALA A 110 0.36 -12.72 -1.10
N GLU A 111 -0.50 -13.72 -1.21
CA GLU A 111 -0.15 -15.09 -1.68
C GLU A 111 0.43 -15.10 -3.09
N SER A 112 0.09 -14.09 -3.90
CA SER A 112 0.67 -13.85 -5.23
C SER A 112 1.96 -13.01 -5.20
N GLU A 113 2.52 -12.74 -4.02
CA GLU A 113 3.70 -11.89 -3.80
C GLU A 113 3.48 -10.41 -4.18
N ASN A 114 2.25 -9.90 -4.06
CA ASN A 114 2.01 -8.47 -4.21
C ASN A 114 2.60 -7.70 -3.02
N ILE A 115 3.60 -6.87 -3.31
CA ILE A 115 4.38 -6.13 -2.31
C ILE A 115 3.49 -5.16 -1.50
N ASN A 116 2.58 -4.45 -2.17
CA ASN A 116 1.67 -3.51 -1.50
C ASN A 116 0.62 -4.26 -0.67
N ALA A 117 0.18 -5.44 -1.13
CA ALA A 117 -0.73 -6.27 -0.36
C ALA A 117 -0.08 -6.79 0.93
N LEU A 118 1.15 -7.32 0.83
CA LEU A 118 1.94 -7.72 1.99
C LEU A 118 2.10 -6.57 2.98
N PHE A 119 2.41 -5.37 2.49
CA PHE A 119 2.55 -4.19 3.35
C PHE A 119 1.25 -3.84 4.09
N LEU A 120 0.12 -3.69 3.36
CA LEU A 120 -1.15 -3.29 3.96
C LEU A 120 -1.72 -4.37 4.89
N LEU A 121 -1.59 -5.64 4.51
CA LEU A 121 -1.97 -6.76 5.36
C LEU A 121 -1.11 -6.81 6.63
N GLY A 122 0.20 -6.57 6.52
CA GLY A 122 1.09 -6.51 7.68
C GLY A 122 0.70 -5.45 8.70
N LEU A 123 0.29 -4.27 8.23
CA LEU A 123 -0.24 -3.21 9.10
C LEU A 123 -1.57 -3.62 9.75
N GLU A 124 -2.48 -4.21 8.99
CA GLU A 124 -3.78 -4.64 9.50
C GLU A 124 -3.64 -5.72 10.59
N GLU A 125 -2.85 -6.78 10.30
CA GLU A 125 -2.62 -7.89 11.22
C GLU A 125 -2.04 -7.38 12.55
N MET A 126 -1.07 -6.47 12.47
CA MET A 126 -0.38 -5.95 13.65
C MET A 126 -1.25 -4.99 14.46
N PHE A 127 -1.82 -3.97 13.83
CA PHE A 127 -2.41 -2.84 14.54
C PHE A 127 -3.92 -2.96 14.76
N ASN A 128 -4.60 -3.81 13.99
CA ASN A 128 -6.05 -3.98 14.07
C ASN A 128 -6.47 -5.38 14.53
N LEU A 129 -5.76 -6.43 14.11
CA LEU A 129 -6.08 -7.82 14.44
C LEU A 129 -5.26 -8.39 15.60
N ARG A 130 -4.25 -7.65 16.09
CA ARG A 130 -3.36 -8.02 17.21
C ARG A 130 -2.56 -9.31 16.96
N ARG A 131 -2.28 -9.63 15.70
CA ARG A 131 -1.43 -10.74 15.28
C ARG A 131 -0.06 -10.19 14.90
N PHE A 132 0.72 -9.90 15.94
CA PHE A 132 2.00 -9.21 15.81
C PHE A 132 3.01 -9.99 14.96
N ASP A 133 3.11 -11.30 15.15
CA ASP A 133 4.08 -12.14 14.42
C ASP A 133 3.74 -12.21 12.93
N ASP A 134 2.46 -12.44 12.59
CA ASP A 134 1.98 -12.44 11.20
C ASP A 134 2.19 -11.07 10.54
N GLY A 135 1.84 -9.99 11.26
CA GLY A 135 2.06 -8.63 10.80
C GLY A 135 3.54 -8.33 10.53
N MET A 136 4.42 -8.72 11.45
CA MET A 136 5.87 -8.55 11.31
C MET A 136 6.42 -9.37 10.14
N HIS A 137 5.93 -10.59 9.94
CA HIS A 137 6.32 -11.46 8.84
C HIS A 137 5.98 -10.84 7.49
N HIS A 138 4.75 -10.36 7.30
CA HIS A 138 4.34 -9.70 6.06
C HIS A 138 5.14 -8.42 5.78
N LEU A 139 5.38 -7.59 6.81
CA LEU A 139 6.22 -6.40 6.67
C LEU A 139 7.66 -6.76 6.28
N GLN A 140 8.22 -7.83 6.85
CA GLN A 140 9.55 -8.34 6.49
C GLN A 140 9.59 -8.81 5.03
N LEU A 141 8.59 -9.57 4.57
CA LEU A 141 8.52 -10.01 3.18
C LEU A 141 8.48 -8.81 2.22
N ALA A 142 7.58 -7.84 2.46
CA ALA A 142 7.50 -6.62 1.65
C ALA A 142 8.83 -5.84 1.65
N ALA A 143 9.47 -5.70 2.80
CA ALA A 143 10.76 -5.02 2.93
C ALA A 143 11.88 -5.73 2.15
N SER A 144 11.93 -7.06 2.21
CA SER A 144 12.92 -7.88 1.48
C SER A 144 12.76 -7.79 -0.04
N GLN A 145 11.55 -7.47 -0.51
CA GLN A 145 11.24 -7.22 -1.93
C GLN A 145 11.40 -5.75 -2.34
N GLY A 146 11.96 -4.90 -1.46
CA GLY A 146 12.28 -3.50 -1.78
C GLY A 146 11.22 -2.47 -1.36
N HIS A 147 10.18 -2.85 -0.61
CA HIS A 147 9.19 -1.88 -0.11
C HIS A 147 9.80 -0.99 0.99
N ILE A 148 10.25 0.20 0.61
CA ILE A 148 10.98 1.14 1.49
C ILE A 148 10.15 1.50 2.73
N LEU A 149 8.85 1.78 2.57
CA LEU A 149 7.99 2.12 3.70
C LEU A 149 7.79 0.93 4.65
N SER A 150 7.82 -0.30 4.14
CA SER A 150 7.75 -1.48 5.00
C SER A 150 9.03 -1.63 5.82
N LYS A 151 10.19 -1.45 5.17
CA LYS A 151 11.50 -1.46 5.84
C LYS A 151 11.56 -0.40 6.93
N TYR A 152 11.06 0.81 6.65
CA TYR A 152 10.96 1.89 7.61
C TYR A 152 10.09 1.55 8.83
N ILE A 153 8.84 1.14 8.61
CA ILE A 153 7.92 0.81 9.71
C ILE A 153 8.45 -0.39 10.52
N ARG A 154 8.94 -1.43 9.85
CA ARG A 154 9.57 -2.58 10.51
C ARG A 154 10.78 -2.17 11.35
N GLY A 155 11.66 -1.31 10.83
CA GLY A 155 12.80 -0.79 11.57
C GLY A 155 12.36 -0.07 12.85
N LEU A 156 11.35 0.79 12.76
CA LEU A 156 10.79 1.48 13.92
C LEU A 156 10.16 0.52 14.94
N LEU A 157 9.49 -0.54 14.48
CA LEU A 157 8.90 -1.53 15.36
C LEU A 157 9.96 -2.37 16.10
N LEU A 158 11.02 -2.76 15.42
CA LEU A 158 12.16 -3.45 16.05
C LEU A 158 12.90 -2.52 17.02
N PHE A 159 13.02 -1.23 16.69
CA PHE A 159 13.72 -0.26 17.54
C PHE A 159 13.18 -0.20 18.97
N HIS A 160 11.89 -0.50 19.15
CA HIS A 160 11.23 -0.57 20.45
C HIS A 160 11.91 -1.55 21.42
N ASP A 161 12.27 -2.73 20.94
CA ASP A 161 12.85 -3.78 21.77
C ASP A 161 14.36 -3.63 21.85
N GLU A 162 14.90 -3.59 23.06
CA GLU A 162 16.34 -3.55 23.33
C GLU A 162 17.10 -4.66 22.62
N SER A 163 16.53 -5.86 22.59
CA SER A 163 17.19 -7.02 21.99
C SER A 163 17.40 -6.90 20.47
N THR A 164 16.54 -6.13 19.79
CA THR A 164 16.57 -5.95 18.33
C THR A 164 17.00 -4.55 17.89
N ARG A 165 17.27 -3.65 18.85
CA ARG A 165 17.52 -2.22 18.60
C ARG A 165 18.71 -1.94 17.69
N LEU A 166 19.81 -2.66 17.84
CA LEU A 166 20.99 -2.47 16.97
C LEU A 166 20.68 -2.85 15.52
N HIS A 167 20.02 -3.99 15.31
CA HIS A 167 19.55 -4.41 13.99
C HIS A 167 18.55 -3.40 13.39
N ALA A 168 17.68 -2.83 14.22
CA ALA A 168 16.77 -1.78 13.80
C ALA A 168 17.51 -0.52 13.32
N ILE A 169 18.55 -0.09 14.03
CA ILE A 169 19.37 1.06 13.65
C ILE A 169 20.02 0.82 12.29
N ASP A 170 20.58 -0.36 12.04
CA ASP A 170 21.18 -0.70 10.75
C ASP A 170 20.17 -0.59 9.61
N LEU A 171 18.99 -1.20 9.77
CA LEU A 171 17.91 -1.15 8.78
C LEU A 171 17.44 0.27 8.48
N LEU A 172 17.30 1.09 9.52
CA LEU A 172 16.85 2.47 9.40
C LEU A 172 17.94 3.36 8.76
N ASN A 173 19.21 3.10 9.06
CA ASN A 173 20.34 3.80 8.44
C ASN A 173 20.39 3.59 6.92
N GLU A 174 20.08 2.39 6.43
CA GLU A 174 19.99 2.09 4.99
C GLU A 174 18.95 2.95 4.24
N ILE A 175 17.89 3.37 4.92
CA ILE A 175 16.81 4.18 4.34
C ILE A 175 16.85 5.64 4.79
N SER A 176 17.92 6.07 5.46
CA SER A 176 18.00 7.39 6.08
C SER A 176 17.75 8.55 5.12
N ASN A 177 18.13 8.41 3.85
CA ASN A 177 17.87 9.39 2.79
C ASN A 177 16.38 9.47 2.39
N ASN A 178 15.59 8.44 2.67
CA ASN A 178 14.16 8.36 2.35
C ASN A 178 13.25 8.70 3.53
N THR A 179 13.82 8.97 4.72
CA THR A 179 13.06 9.19 5.97
C THR A 179 11.90 10.17 5.78
N HIS A 180 12.14 11.31 5.13
CA HIS A 180 11.10 12.30 4.88
C HIS A 180 9.94 11.76 4.03
N GLN A 181 10.24 11.04 2.95
CA GLN A 181 9.22 10.42 2.09
C GLN A 181 8.46 9.34 2.86
N CYS A 182 9.18 8.51 3.63
CA CYS A 182 8.57 7.49 4.47
C CYS A 182 7.61 8.10 5.49
N ARG A 183 7.98 9.22 6.13
CA ARG A 183 7.08 9.96 7.02
C ARG A 183 5.81 10.35 6.26
N LYS A 184 5.94 11.11 5.18
CA LYS A 184 4.78 11.56 4.40
C LYS A 184 3.83 10.41 4.01
N LEU A 185 4.38 9.32 3.50
CA LEU A 185 3.59 8.15 3.09
C LEU A 185 2.95 7.43 4.30
N ALA A 186 3.68 7.24 5.39
CA ALA A 186 3.13 6.65 6.62
C ALA A 186 1.96 7.48 7.15
N SER A 187 2.07 8.81 7.19
CA SER A 187 0.94 9.69 7.52
C SER A 187 -0.25 9.45 6.59
N GLN A 188 -0.05 9.43 5.28
CA GLN A 188 -1.14 9.22 4.32
C GLN A 188 -1.85 7.87 4.51
N ILE A 189 -1.11 6.80 4.75
CA ILE A 189 -1.69 5.47 5.04
C ILE A 189 -2.42 5.50 6.39
N PHE A 190 -1.82 6.11 7.40
CA PHE A 190 -2.42 6.18 8.73
C PHE A 190 -3.73 6.97 8.71
N TRP A 191 -3.83 8.07 7.97
CA TRP A 191 -5.09 8.78 7.81
C TRP A 191 -6.21 7.98 7.11
N LYS A 192 -5.88 6.90 6.39
CA LYS A 192 -6.85 6.11 5.62
C LYS A 192 -7.33 4.84 6.32
N MET A 193 -6.64 4.39 7.37
CA MET A 193 -6.97 3.17 8.12
C MET A 193 -7.48 3.51 9.52
N ILE A 194 -8.14 2.52 10.15
CA ILE A 194 -8.49 2.58 11.57
C ILE A 194 -7.28 2.09 12.36
N TRP A 195 -6.98 2.70 13.50
CA TRP A 195 -5.88 2.29 14.37
C TRP A 195 -6.35 2.11 15.80
N GLN A 196 -6.01 0.98 16.40
CA GLN A 196 -6.17 0.84 17.85
C GLN A 196 -5.07 1.64 18.57
N LYS A 197 -5.39 2.12 19.78
CA LYS A 197 -4.41 2.81 20.63
C LYS A 197 -3.16 1.94 20.80
N GLY A 198 -2.02 2.51 20.41
CA GLY A 198 -0.72 1.87 20.64
C GLY A 198 -0.35 1.86 22.12
N PRO A 199 0.52 0.93 22.54
CA PRO A 199 1.05 0.91 23.90
C PRO A 199 1.85 2.18 24.19
N SER A 200 1.76 2.66 25.44
CA SER A 200 2.62 3.73 25.97
C SER A 200 4.03 3.20 26.18
N LEU A 201 5.04 4.01 25.89
CA LEU A 201 6.41 3.53 25.71
C LEU A 201 7.40 4.21 26.65
N SER A 202 8.40 3.45 27.07
CA SER A 202 9.55 3.96 27.80
C SER A 202 10.52 4.61 26.81
N PHE A 203 10.93 5.84 27.13
CA PHE A 203 11.87 6.58 26.30
C PHE A 203 13.29 6.42 26.82
N ILE A 204 14.22 6.15 25.91
CA ILE A 204 15.65 6.23 26.18
C ILE A 204 15.98 7.71 26.40
N ARG A 205 16.49 8.04 27.60
CA ARG A 205 16.94 9.40 27.90
C ARG A 205 18.34 9.59 27.35
N CYS A 206 18.55 10.69 26.65
CA CYS A 206 19.87 11.18 26.30
C CYS A 206 20.28 12.25 27.31
N GLU A 207 21.51 12.18 27.81
CA GLU A 207 22.05 13.17 28.75
C GLU A 207 22.63 14.41 28.05
N ASP A 208 22.86 14.34 26.73
CA ASP A 208 23.33 15.46 25.94
C ASP A 208 22.20 16.49 25.71
N LEU A 209 22.33 17.64 26.37
CA LEU A 209 21.39 18.76 26.29
C LEU A 209 21.27 19.37 24.87
N SER A 210 22.29 19.16 24.02
CA SER A 210 22.28 19.59 22.62
C SER A 210 21.64 18.56 21.68
N CYS A 211 21.42 17.33 22.14
CA CYS A 211 20.83 16.27 21.33
C CYS A 211 19.32 16.49 21.13
N GLY A 212 18.87 16.42 19.88
CA GLY A 212 17.49 16.69 19.49
C GLY A 212 17.17 18.19 19.32
N THR A 213 18.12 19.09 19.60
CA THR A 213 17.95 20.52 19.34
C THR A 213 17.82 20.77 17.84
N SER A 214 16.92 21.69 17.48
CA SER A 214 16.81 22.14 16.10
C SER A 214 17.92 23.13 15.78
N ILE A 215 18.54 22.97 14.62
CA ILE A 215 19.58 23.88 14.11
C ILE A 215 18.95 25.21 13.64
N LEU A 216 17.62 25.24 13.46
CA LEU A 216 16.79 26.41 13.15
C LEU A 216 15.55 26.37 14.07
N GLY A 217 15.23 27.49 14.73
CA GLY A 217 14.14 27.58 15.71
C GLY A 217 12.77 27.30 15.07
N GLY A 218 12.04 26.34 15.62
CA GLY A 218 10.68 25.98 15.20
C GLY A 218 10.12 24.82 16.00
N ASP A 219 8.95 25.04 16.60
CA ASP A 219 8.22 24.08 17.43
C ASP A 219 7.49 22.99 16.63
N ASN A 220 7.29 21.87 17.32
CA ASN A 220 6.88 20.55 16.84
C ASN A 220 5.59 20.49 16.02
N LEU A 221 5.57 19.68 14.97
CA LEU A 221 4.44 18.85 14.50
C LEU A 221 5.01 17.94 13.39
N TRP A 222 4.65 16.64 13.33
CA TRP A 222 5.25 15.67 12.38
C TRP A 222 5.28 16.14 10.91
N LEU A 223 4.35 17.02 10.53
CA LEU A 223 4.24 17.68 9.22
C LEU A 223 5.00 19.03 9.13
N HIS A 224 5.21 19.75 10.24
CA HIS A 224 6.01 20.98 10.31
C HIS A 224 7.51 20.70 10.56
N GLU A 225 7.87 19.53 11.09
CA GLU A 225 9.26 19.08 11.30
C GLU A 225 9.95 18.58 10.03
N ILE A 226 9.22 18.52 8.91
CA ILE A 226 9.74 18.12 7.60
C ILE A 226 10.96 18.94 7.18
N GLN A 227 11.05 20.20 7.64
CA GLN A 227 12.13 21.14 7.28
C GLN A 227 13.09 21.43 8.44
N VAL A 228 12.86 20.84 9.62
CA VAL A 228 13.65 21.13 10.82
C VAL A 228 14.85 20.20 10.88
N LYS A 229 16.03 20.70 10.52
CA LYS A 229 17.28 19.96 10.69
C LYS A 229 17.62 19.91 12.17
N ARG A 230 17.59 18.72 12.77
CA ARG A 230 17.98 18.49 14.17
C ARG A 230 19.40 17.93 14.25
N ARG A 231 20.11 18.26 15.32
CA ARG A 231 21.39 17.63 15.66
C ARG A 231 21.15 16.46 16.61
N PHE A 232 21.74 15.31 16.32
CA PHE A 232 21.72 14.15 17.21
C PHE A 232 23.15 13.74 17.55
N CYS A 233 23.39 13.32 18.79
CA CYS A 233 24.71 12.87 19.23
C CYS A 233 25.05 11.44 18.77
N SER A 234 24.04 10.68 18.32
CA SER A 234 24.19 9.30 17.82
C SER A 234 23.00 8.90 16.94
N ASP A 235 23.18 7.84 16.15
CA ASP A 235 22.07 7.21 15.41
C ASP A 235 20.99 6.67 16.36
N LEU A 236 21.38 6.17 17.53
CA LEU A 236 20.44 5.76 18.57
C LEU A 236 19.48 6.91 18.93
N CYS A 237 20.01 8.11 19.17
CA CYS A 237 19.19 9.26 19.52
C CYS A 237 18.35 9.78 18.35
N LYS A 238 18.90 9.74 17.13
CA LYS A 238 18.16 10.07 15.90
C LYS A 238 16.95 9.15 15.73
N TRP A 239 17.14 7.83 15.82
CA TRP A 239 16.06 6.86 15.65
C TRP A 239 15.14 6.79 16.86
N ALA A 240 15.60 7.09 18.07
CA ALA A 240 14.73 7.28 19.23
C ALA A 240 13.78 8.47 19.05
N HIS A 241 14.29 9.58 18.49
CA HIS A 241 13.44 10.71 18.12
C HIS A 241 12.45 10.32 17.01
N GLU A 242 12.91 9.65 15.96
CA GLU A 242 12.04 9.21 14.87
C GLU A 242 10.91 8.30 15.36
N TYR A 243 11.27 7.34 16.21
CA TYR A 243 10.36 6.40 16.82
C TYR A 243 9.32 7.11 17.70
N LYS A 244 9.76 8.06 18.55
CA LYS A 244 8.85 8.91 19.33
C LYS A 244 7.85 9.62 18.43
N MET A 245 8.35 10.22 17.35
CA MET A 245 7.55 10.96 16.40
C MET A 245 6.52 10.05 15.68
N PHE A 246 6.93 8.84 15.26
CA PHE A 246 6.05 7.82 14.70
C PHE A 246 4.95 7.36 15.69
N VAL A 247 5.29 7.18 16.96
CA VAL A 247 4.33 6.79 18.00
C VAL A 247 3.32 7.91 18.25
N SER A 248 3.77 9.17 18.32
CA SER A 248 2.89 10.33 18.46
C SER A 248 1.88 10.43 17.32
N LEU A 249 2.29 10.18 16.08
CA LEU A 249 1.38 10.14 14.93
C LEU A 249 0.21 9.17 15.15
N ARG A 250 0.48 7.98 15.70
CA ARG A 250 -0.57 6.98 15.98
C ARG A 250 -1.56 7.46 17.03
N TYR A 251 -1.14 8.29 18.00
CA TYR A 251 -2.05 8.83 19.02
C TYR A 251 -2.95 9.95 18.50
N PHE A 252 -2.50 10.74 17.52
CA PHE A 252 -3.29 11.82 16.94
C PHE A 252 -4.37 11.35 15.96
N ILE A 253 -4.26 10.12 15.44
CA ILE A 253 -5.17 9.57 14.41
C ILE A 253 -6.24 8.63 15.03
N VAL A 254 -6.20 8.39 16.34
CA VAL A 254 -7.27 7.63 17.03
C VAL A 254 -8.53 8.49 17.14
N CYS A 255 -9.48 8.28 16.23
CA CYS A 255 -10.86 8.76 16.33
C CYS A 255 -11.76 7.65 16.89
#